data_AF-A0A2V6D326-F1
#
_entry.id   AF-A0A2V6D326-F1
#
_cell.length_a   1.000
_cell.length_b   1.000
_cell.length_c   1.000
_cell.angle_alpha   90.00
_cell.angle_beta   90.00
_cell.angle_gamma   90.00
#
_symmetry.space_group_name_H-M   'P 1'
#
loop_
_entity.id
_entity.type
_entity.pdbx_description
1 polymer ?
#
loop_
_entity_poly.entity_id
_entity_poly.type
_entity_poly.pdbx_seq_one_letter_code
_entity_poly.pdbx_strand_id
1 'polypeptide(L)'
;IAPGTQDTAALGSTQAEVNAWKSSSKQIIDFYMNAFPSTTVMGLPVPPFNPSNAAEDPATSMREVSDYAANTYNCHFAYSIAPLQSSTTTSNSVSANELFLHWTTNPTHGETLNPASSPDDFNATLHVALNLKIRGMEIYKVDFQNTALQYFIVGSGPYAGEAGGITPRRADMLAIPAPTPCATPTPTPTATPTPAPSPSADLKVTVSDGKTVAIAGTQNTYTIVVTNVGPAAANGASVSDSFPAALTGLTFTATQAGGATGFTASGSGNINDIVTMPSASKIIYKASGKLSSAATGTLSNTAQVTAPAGISDPNTANNTATDTENITFKADLKVTLTDGKTAAIAGTKDIYTIVVTNVGPSNITGAAIQDTFPAAFTGVTYTAIQSGGASGFSASGSGHINDTVSMPASSKITYKASGTISASATGSISNTATVTSPNGVPDSNTANNSATDADTL
;
A
#
# COMPACT_ATOMS: atom_id res chain seq x y z
N ILE A 1 -10.16 -31.94 53.37
CA ILE A 1 -11.01 -32.38 54.49
C ILE A 1 -11.30 -33.86 54.26
N ALA A 2 -10.99 -34.71 55.25
CA ALA A 2 -11.26 -36.15 55.21
C ALA A 2 -12.79 -36.41 55.19
N PRO A 3 -13.26 -37.53 54.62
CA PRO A 3 -14.66 -37.77 54.33
C PRO A 3 -15.41 -38.21 55.59
N GLY A 4 -16.54 -37.54 55.85
CA GLY A 4 -17.45 -37.88 56.92
C GLY A 4 -18.41 -36.73 57.16
N THR A 5 -19.71 -37.01 57.06
CA THR A 5 -20.85 -36.14 57.40
C THR A 5 -21.15 -34.96 56.47
N GLN A 6 -21.22 -35.16 55.15
CA GLN A 6 -22.23 -34.42 54.39
C GLN A 6 -23.44 -35.32 54.18
N ASP A 7 -24.51 -34.95 54.86
CA ASP A 7 -25.87 -35.40 54.63
C ASP A 7 -26.22 -35.18 53.15
N THR A 8 -26.38 -36.28 52.41
CA THR A 8 -26.70 -36.26 50.98
C THR A 8 -28.14 -35.79 50.73
N ALA A 9 -28.93 -35.48 51.76
CA ALA A 9 -30.20 -34.77 51.63
C ALA A 9 -30.05 -33.29 51.20
N ALA A 10 -28.83 -32.73 51.26
CA ALA A 10 -28.58 -31.29 51.09
C ALA A 10 -27.90 -30.88 49.76
N LEU A 11 -27.42 -31.82 48.94
CA LEU A 11 -26.86 -31.46 47.62
C LEU A 11 -28.00 -30.95 46.73
N GLY A 12 -28.06 -29.62 46.54
CA GLY A 12 -29.14 -28.96 45.79
C GLY A 12 -29.77 -27.75 46.44
N SER A 13 -29.55 -27.53 47.72
CA SER A 13 -30.33 -26.56 48.48
C SER A 13 -29.97 -25.09 48.19
N THR A 14 -28.81 -24.80 47.59
CA THR A 14 -28.35 -23.43 47.33
C THR A 14 -27.98 -23.16 45.86
N GLN A 15 -28.19 -21.93 45.39
CA GLN A 15 -27.84 -21.51 44.02
C GLN A 15 -26.34 -21.69 43.71
N ALA A 16 -25.48 -21.61 44.73
CA ALA A 16 -24.04 -21.82 44.59
C ALA A 16 -23.70 -23.26 44.17
N GLU A 17 -24.42 -24.25 44.70
CA GLU A 17 -24.24 -25.67 44.36
C GLU A 17 -24.75 -25.97 42.95
N VAL A 18 -25.90 -25.40 42.56
CA VAL A 18 -26.44 -25.47 41.20
C VAL A 18 -25.45 -24.89 40.18
N ASN A 19 -24.90 -23.71 40.47
CA ASN A 19 -23.91 -23.06 39.60
C ASN A 19 -22.61 -23.87 39.50
N ALA A 20 -22.13 -24.44 40.61
CA ALA A 20 -20.94 -25.29 40.63
C ALA A 20 -21.14 -26.56 39.79
N TRP A 21 -22.33 -27.16 39.85
CA TRP A 21 -22.70 -28.28 39.00
C TRP A 21 -22.70 -27.88 37.51
N LYS A 22 -23.41 -26.81 37.14
CA LYS A 22 -23.44 -26.29 35.75
C LYS A 22 -22.04 -26.06 35.20
N SER A 23 -21.17 -25.40 35.98
CA SER A 23 -19.80 -25.10 35.60
C SER A 23 -18.95 -26.37 35.39
N SER A 24 -19.10 -27.36 36.28
CA SER A 24 -18.35 -28.62 36.16
C SER A 24 -18.78 -29.40 34.92
N SER A 25 -20.09 -29.43 34.63
CA SER A 25 -20.64 -30.10 33.44
C SER A 25 -20.12 -29.46 32.15
N LYS A 26 -20.07 -28.12 32.06
CA LYS A 26 -19.53 -27.41 30.89
C LYS A 26 -18.04 -27.72 30.66
N GLN A 27 -17.22 -27.73 31.73
CA GLN A 27 -15.79 -28.05 31.62
C GLN A 27 -15.53 -29.47 31.12
N ILE A 28 -16.36 -30.45 31.54
CA ILE A 28 -16.25 -31.83 31.06
C ILE A 28 -16.58 -31.91 29.58
N ILE A 29 -17.64 -31.21 29.14
CA ILE A 29 -18.02 -31.12 27.73
C ILE A 29 -16.85 -30.53 26.92
N ASP A 30 -16.25 -29.43 27.39
CA ASP A 30 -15.13 -28.79 26.68
C ASP A 30 -13.91 -29.70 26.57
N PHE A 31 -13.55 -30.37 27.67
CA PHE A 31 -12.43 -31.29 27.70
C PHE A 31 -12.63 -32.43 26.68
N TYR A 32 -13.83 -33.02 26.65
CA TYR A 32 -14.13 -34.13 25.75
C TYR A 32 -14.20 -33.70 24.29
N MET A 33 -14.93 -32.61 23.98
CA MET A 33 -15.08 -32.13 22.60
C MET A 33 -13.76 -31.61 22.03
N ASN A 34 -12.84 -31.11 22.86
CA ASN A 34 -11.47 -30.82 22.44
C ASN A 34 -10.66 -32.07 22.10
N ALA A 35 -10.86 -33.16 22.84
CA ALA A 35 -10.17 -34.43 22.57
C ALA A 35 -10.77 -35.18 21.36
N PHE A 36 -12.08 -35.05 21.11
CA PHE A 36 -12.83 -35.79 20.09
C PHE A 36 -13.81 -34.89 19.31
N PRO A 37 -13.31 -33.98 18.47
CA PRO A 37 -14.10 -32.89 17.88
C PRO A 37 -15.13 -33.32 16.81
N SER A 38 -15.05 -34.55 16.32
CA SER A 38 -15.90 -35.09 15.24
C SER A 38 -16.95 -36.10 15.71
N THR A 39 -17.04 -36.37 17.01
CA THR A 39 -17.96 -37.37 17.58
C THR A 39 -19.25 -36.72 18.04
N THR A 40 -20.39 -37.33 17.69
CA THR A 40 -21.68 -36.94 18.25
C THR A 40 -21.81 -37.46 19.67
N VAL A 41 -22.03 -36.57 20.64
CA VAL A 41 -22.17 -36.93 22.06
C VAL A 41 -23.64 -36.87 22.47
N MET A 42 -24.16 -37.95 23.05
CA MET A 42 -25.48 -37.98 23.67
C MET A 42 -25.32 -37.97 25.20
N GLY A 43 -25.73 -36.86 25.82
CA GLY A 43 -25.59 -36.65 27.27
C GLY A 43 -26.94 -36.69 27.99
N LEU A 44 -27.03 -37.48 29.07
CA LEU A 44 -28.13 -37.46 30.03
C LEU A 44 -27.62 -36.95 31.39
N PRO A 45 -27.46 -35.63 31.58
CA PRO A 45 -27.05 -35.10 32.86
C PRO A 45 -28.22 -35.21 33.84
N VAL A 46 -28.19 -36.18 34.75
CA VAL A 46 -29.17 -36.23 35.85
C VAL A 46 -28.72 -35.24 36.93
N PRO A 47 -29.54 -34.24 37.29
CA PRO A 47 -29.21 -33.30 38.35
C PRO A 47 -29.07 -34.07 39.67
N PRO A 48 -27.99 -33.87 40.44
CA PRO A 48 -27.79 -34.59 41.70
C PRO A 48 -28.65 -34.05 42.85
N PHE A 49 -29.62 -33.17 42.54
CA PHE A 49 -30.38 -32.41 43.51
C PHE A 49 -31.88 -32.68 43.45
N ASN A 50 -32.51 -32.74 44.62
CA ASN A 50 -33.92 -33.05 44.77
C ASN A 50 -34.79 -31.86 44.30
N PRO A 51 -35.73 -32.05 43.34
CA PRO A 51 -36.55 -30.96 42.81
C PRO A 51 -37.41 -30.25 43.88
N SER A 52 -37.71 -30.91 44.99
CA SER A 52 -38.52 -30.33 46.07
C SER A 52 -37.79 -29.32 46.97
N ASN A 53 -36.46 -29.27 46.92
CA ASN A 53 -35.64 -28.36 47.74
C ASN A 53 -34.54 -27.62 46.96
N ALA A 54 -34.56 -27.70 45.62
CA ALA A 54 -33.56 -27.07 44.79
C ALA A 54 -33.77 -25.54 44.67
N ALA A 55 -32.67 -24.79 44.67
CA ALA A 55 -32.72 -23.33 44.44
C ALA A 55 -33.20 -22.96 43.03
N GLU A 56 -33.06 -23.88 42.07
CA GLU A 56 -33.49 -23.75 40.69
C GLU A 56 -34.10 -25.08 40.23
N ASP A 57 -35.13 -25.00 39.39
CA ASP A 57 -35.72 -26.18 38.75
C ASP A 57 -34.63 -26.98 37.99
N PRO A 58 -34.47 -28.28 38.29
CA PRO A 58 -33.45 -29.09 37.65
C PRO A 58 -33.56 -29.16 36.12
N ALA A 59 -34.78 -29.07 35.56
CA ALA A 59 -34.96 -29.05 34.10
C ALA A 59 -34.41 -27.77 33.46
N THR A 60 -34.53 -26.63 34.15
CA THR A 60 -33.93 -25.36 33.73
C THR A 60 -32.41 -25.45 33.72
N SER A 61 -31.82 -26.03 34.76
CA SER A 61 -30.38 -26.21 34.85
C SER A 61 -29.82 -27.15 33.78
N MET A 62 -30.54 -28.23 33.47
CA MET A 62 -30.18 -29.14 32.38
C MET A 62 -30.25 -28.46 31.02
N ARG A 63 -31.29 -27.66 30.77
CA ARG A 63 -31.46 -26.92 29.52
C ARG A 63 -30.29 -25.98 29.28
N GLU A 64 -29.84 -25.25 30.30
CA GLU A 64 -28.72 -24.31 30.16
C GLU A 64 -27.40 -25.00 29.81
N VAL A 65 -27.09 -26.14 30.46
CA VAL A 65 -25.90 -26.93 30.12
C VAL A 65 -26.01 -27.49 28.70
N SER A 66 -27.21 -27.88 28.29
CA SER A 66 -27.45 -28.38 26.94
C SER A 66 -27.33 -27.30 25.87
N ASP A 67 -27.90 -26.12 26.11
CA ASP A 67 -27.82 -24.98 25.19
C ASP A 67 -26.37 -24.52 25.03
N TYR A 68 -25.58 -24.55 26.12
CA TYR A 68 -24.14 -24.33 26.05
C TYR A 68 -23.47 -25.32 25.08
N ALA A 69 -23.75 -26.62 25.20
CA ALA A 69 -23.14 -27.63 24.32
C ALA A 69 -23.58 -27.45 22.86
N ALA A 70 -24.87 -27.24 22.62
CA ALA A 70 -25.44 -27.07 21.28
C ALA A 70 -24.89 -25.83 20.58
N ASN A 71 -24.79 -24.71 21.30
CA ASN A 71 -24.30 -23.45 20.76
C ASN A 71 -22.78 -23.44 20.57
N THR A 72 -22.02 -24.12 21.43
CA THR A 72 -20.56 -24.12 21.37
C THR A 72 -20.03 -25.11 20.33
N TYR A 73 -20.73 -26.24 20.12
CA TYR A 73 -20.24 -27.35 19.29
C TYR A 73 -21.14 -27.72 18.10
N ASN A 74 -21.97 -26.77 17.65
CA ASN A 74 -22.59 -26.75 16.32
C ASN A 74 -23.36 -28.04 15.94
N CYS A 75 -24.26 -28.49 16.83
CA CYS A 75 -25.17 -29.63 16.62
C CYS A 75 -24.53 -31.03 16.57
N HIS A 76 -23.28 -31.22 17.02
CA HIS A 76 -22.72 -32.54 17.34
C HIS A 76 -23.18 -33.07 18.72
N PHE A 77 -24.18 -32.45 19.32
CA PHE A 77 -24.62 -32.77 20.68
C PHE A 77 -26.14 -32.88 20.72
N ALA A 78 -26.65 -34.02 21.20
CA ALA A 78 -28.08 -34.24 21.41
C ALA A 78 -28.35 -34.54 22.90
N TYR A 79 -29.45 -34.03 23.43
CA TYR A 79 -29.86 -34.23 24.82
C TYR A 79 -31.29 -34.78 24.90
N SER A 80 -31.58 -35.50 25.99
CA SER A 80 -32.92 -35.96 26.34
C SER A 80 -33.27 -35.51 27.76
N ILE A 81 -34.54 -35.16 27.97
CA ILE A 81 -35.07 -34.59 29.23
C ILE A 81 -36.02 -35.53 29.99
N ALA A 82 -36.08 -36.81 29.63
CA ALA A 82 -37.02 -37.75 30.26
C ALA A 82 -36.34 -38.64 31.33
N PRO A 83 -36.96 -38.86 32.50
CA PRO A 83 -36.51 -39.90 33.43
C PRO A 83 -36.75 -41.29 32.81
N LEU A 84 -35.72 -42.13 32.81
CA LEU A 84 -35.83 -43.54 32.43
C LEU A 84 -36.64 -44.28 33.51
N GLN A 85 -37.89 -44.65 33.22
CA GLN A 85 -38.62 -45.63 34.03
C GLN A 85 -38.30 -47.04 33.54
N SER A 86 -37.92 -47.93 34.46
CA SER A 86 -37.66 -49.34 34.13
C SER A 86 -38.98 -50.07 33.90
N SER A 87 -39.10 -50.75 32.76
CA SER A 87 -39.96 -51.92 32.64
C SER A 87 -39.38 -52.87 31.60
N THR A 88 -39.55 -54.17 31.81
CA THR A 88 -38.80 -55.23 31.15
C THR A 88 -39.37 -55.55 29.76
N THR A 89 -38.50 -56.02 28.86
CA THR A 89 -38.77 -56.66 27.55
C THR A 89 -39.11 -55.75 26.35
N THR A 90 -38.08 -55.42 25.56
CA THR A 90 -38.00 -55.51 24.06
C THR A 90 -36.71 -54.85 23.57
N SER A 91 -35.88 -55.57 22.82
CA SER A 91 -34.57 -55.16 22.30
C SER A 91 -34.68 -54.39 20.98
N ASN A 92 -34.15 -53.16 20.91
CA ASN A 92 -33.97 -52.40 19.66
C ASN A 92 -32.51 -51.95 19.53
N SER A 93 -31.92 -52.13 18.35
CA SER A 93 -30.53 -51.79 18.02
C SER A 93 -30.39 -50.32 17.59
N VAL A 94 -29.25 -49.71 17.95
CA VAL A 94 -28.86 -48.33 17.61
C VAL A 94 -27.60 -48.38 16.73
N SER A 95 -27.42 -47.42 15.82
CA SER A 95 -26.30 -47.35 14.87
C SER A 95 -24.93 -47.17 15.55
N ALA A 96 -23.89 -47.73 14.95
CA ALA A 96 -22.55 -47.96 15.54
C ALA A 96 -21.68 -46.72 15.86
N ASN A 97 -22.19 -45.50 15.75
CA ASN A 97 -21.40 -44.26 15.91
C ASN A 97 -21.91 -43.34 17.03
N GLU A 98 -22.67 -43.87 17.99
CA GLU A 98 -23.27 -43.09 19.07
C GLU A 98 -22.72 -43.51 20.44
N LEU A 99 -22.12 -42.56 21.17
CA LEU A 99 -21.66 -42.76 22.54
C LEU A 99 -22.74 -42.28 23.52
N PHE A 100 -23.12 -43.16 24.45
CA PHE A 100 -24.08 -42.86 25.54
C PHE A 100 -23.34 -42.54 26.84
N LEU A 101 -23.52 -41.32 27.35
CA LEU A 101 -23.07 -40.94 28.70
C LEU A 101 -24.29 -40.91 29.65
N HIS A 102 -24.30 -41.82 30.62
CA HIS A 102 -25.34 -41.92 31.64
C HIS A 102 -24.78 -41.55 33.01
N TRP A 103 -25.40 -40.59 33.70
CA TRP A 103 -25.03 -40.21 35.07
C TRP A 103 -26.06 -40.77 36.04
N THR A 104 -25.62 -41.61 36.97
CA THR A 104 -26.41 -42.01 38.14
C THR A 104 -25.76 -41.42 39.40
N THR A 105 -26.58 -40.92 40.32
CA THR A 105 -26.13 -40.54 41.66
C THR A 105 -26.98 -41.28 42.68
N ASN A 106 -26.54 -42.46 43.08
CA ASN A 106 -27.08 -43.08 44.29
C ASN A 106 -25.99 -43.92 45.00
N PRO A 107 -25.37 -43.41 46.07
CA PRO A 107 -24.48 -44.20 46.91
C PRO A 107 -25.29 -44.72 48.11
N THR A 108 -25.90 -45.89 47.98
CA THR A 108 -26.39 -46.63 49.14
C THR A 108 -25.59 -47.92 49.32
N HIS A 109 -24.85 -47.95 50.43
CA HIS A 109 -24.13 -49.07 51.05
C HIS A 109 -22.65 -49.23 50.67
N GLY A 110 -21.80 -49.11 51.69
CA GLY A 110 -20.37 -49.36 51.60
C GLY A 110 -20.04 -50.83 51.81
N GLU A 111 -18.86 -51.24 51.32
CA GLU A 111 -18.09 -52.34 51.88
C GLU A 111 -16.63 -52.32 51.37
N THR A 112 -15.76 -52.87 52.21
CA THR A 112 -14.28 -52.84 52.25
C THR A 112 -13.56 -53.67 51.17
N LEU A 113 -12.41 -53.18 50.69
CA LEU A 113 -11.48 -53.86 49.78
C LEU A 113 -10.60 -54.92 50.51
N ASN A 114 -10.46 -56.11 49.93
CA ASN A 114 -9.36 -57.04 50.22
C ASN A 114 -8.70 -57.50 48.90
N PRO A 115 -7.36 -57.53 48.76
CA PRO A 115 -6.67 -57.70 47.48
C PRO A 115 -6.12 -59.13 47.28
N ALA A 116 -6.50 -59.76 46.17
CA ALA A 116 -5.81 -60.86 45.46
C ALA A 116 -6.68 -61.17 44.22
N SER A 117 -6.21 -61.40 42.99
CA SER A 117 -4.99 -62.06 42.54
C SER A 117 -4.85 -61.88 41.02
N SER A 118 -3.73 -61.35 40.52
CA SER A 118 -3.00 -61.80 39.32
C SER A 118 -2.19 -60.65 38.66
N PRO A 119 -0.88 -60.82 38.37
CA PRO A 119 0.00 -59.81 37.78
C PRO A 119 -0.08 -59.57 36.25
N ASP A 120 -1.07 -60.09 35.52
CA ASP A 120 -0.96 -60.26 34.05
C ASP A 120 -1.76 -59.30 33.14
N ASP A 121 -1.95 -58.02 33.49
CA ASP A 121 -2.61 -57.07 32.57
C ASP A 121 -1.90 -55.71 32.45
N PHE A 122 -0.57 -55.76 32.32
CA PHE A 122 0.31 -54.61 32.10
C PHE A 122 0.94 -54.67 30.70
N ASN A 123 0.19 -54.30 29.65
CA ASN A 123 0.69 -53.55 28.46
C ASN A 123 -0.30 -53.58 27.27
N ALA A 124 -1.07 -52.52 27.09
CA ALA A 124 -1.32 -51.91 25.79
C ALA A 124 -1.97 -50.51 25.95
N THR A 125 -1.17 -49.47 25.73
CA THR A 125 -1.59 -48.18 25.16
C THR A 125 -2.66 -47.35 25.90
N LEU A 126 -2.26 -46.56 26.91
CA LEU A 126 -2.74 -45.18 27.08
C LEU A 126 -1.90 -44.38 28.10
N HIS A 127 -0.86 -43.70 27.63
CA HIS A 127 -0.19 -42.64 28.38
C HIS A 127 -0.88 -41.29 28.07
N VAL A 128 -2.05 -41.03 28.66
CA VAL A 128 -2.48 -39.66 29.01
C VAL A 128 -3.31 -39.73 30.29
N ALA A 129 -2.61 -39.95 31.40
CA ALA A 129 -3.13 -39.64 32.73
C ALA A 129 -2.06 -38.79 33.45
N LEU A 130 -2.34 -37.51 33.66
CA LEU A 130 -1.69 -36.77 34.74
C LEU A 130 -2.77 -36.04 35.55
N ASN A 131 -3.12 -36.67 36.67
CA ASN A 131 -3.59 -36.09 37.93
C ASN A 131 -4.68 -34.99 37.90
N LEU A 132 -5.96 -35.38 37.90
CA LEU A 132 -7.06 -34.54 38.41
C LEU A 132 -7.52 -35.02 39.79
N LYS A 133 -6.60 -34.82 40.74
CA LYS A 133 -6.77 -35.00 42.17
C LYS A 133 -7.59 -33.84 42.73
N ILE A 134 -8.92 -33.85 42.60
CA ILE A 134 -9.79 -33.00 43.44
C ILE A 134 -11.07 -33.69 43.99
N ARG A 135 -11.63 -34.79 43.43
CA ARG A 135 -12.87 -35.39 44.00
C ARG A 135 -13.08 -36.92 43.89
N GLY A 136 -12.03 -37.73 44.00
CA GLY A 136 -12.18 -39.18 44.32
C GLY A 136 -13.06 -40.00 43.36
N MET A 137 -12.90 -39.81 42.04
CA MET A 137 -13.62 -40.60 41.02
C MET A 137 -12.75 -41.81 40.63
N GLU A 138 -13.26 -43.02 40.84
CA GLU A 138 -12.66 -44.26 40.32
C GLU A 138 -13.35 -44.70 39.02
N ILE A 139 -12.55 -45.19 38.06
CA ILE A 139 -13.01 -45.70 36.77
C ILE A 139 -13.12 -47.22 36.87
N TYR A 140 -14.32 -47.78 36.67
CA TYR A 140 -14.49 -49.22 36.57
C TYR A 140 -14.32 -49.68 35.11
N LYS A 141 -13.38 -50.60 34.86
CA LYS A 141 -13.31 -51.39 33.64
C LYS A 141 -14.33 -52.53 33.77
N VAL A 142 -15.25 -52.69 32.82
CA VAL A 142 -15.90 -53.98 32.57
C VAL A 142 -15.68 -54.31 31.11
N ASP A 143 -14.91 -55.37 30.88
CA ASP A 143 -14.68 -55.98 29.58
C ASP A 143 -15.89 -56.85 29.19
N PHE A 144 -16.20 -56.99 27.91
CA PHE A 144 -16.36 -58.29 27.22
C PHE A 144 -16.85 -58.11 25.76
N GLN A 145 -15.88 -58.22 24.84
CA GLN A 145 -15.93 -59.06 23.62
C GLN A 145 -16.94 -58.79 22.50
N ASN A 146 -16.99 -57.57 21.97
CA ASN A 146 -17.39 -57.36 20.58
C ASN A 146 -16.55 -56.23 19.95
N THR A 147 -15.75 -56.53 18.94
CA THR A 147 -14.84 -55.55 18.29
C THR A 147 -15.56 -54.45 17.49
N ALA A 148 -16.89 -54.50 17.42
CA ALA A 148 -17.72 -53.53 16.69
C ALA A 148 -18.48 -52.53 17.58
N LEU A 149 -18.34 -52.59 18.91
CA LEU A 149 -19.08 -51.74 19.85
C LEU A 149 -18.13 -51.22 20.93
N GLN A 150 -17.82 -49.92 20.93
CA GLN A 150 -17.09 -49.26 22.02
C GLN A 150 -18.05 -48.33 22.79
N TYR A 151 -18.39 -48.69 24.02
CA TYR A 151 -19.15 -47.84 24.94
C TYR A 151 -18.21 -47.30 26.03
N PHE A 152 -18.35 -46.03 26.39
CA PHE A 152 -17.62 -45.39 27.49
C PHE A 152 -18.65 -44.87 28.50
N ILE A 153 -18.67 -45.44 29.71
CA ILE A 153 -19.56 -45.01 30.80
C ILE A 153 -18.71 -44.37 31.88
N VAL A 154 -19.02 -43.11 32.23
CA VAL A 154 -18.40 -42.41 33.36
C VAL A 154 -19.46 -42.28 34.46
N GLY A 155 -19.27 -42.95 35.60
CA GLY A 155 -20.19 -42.93 36.73
C GLY A 155 -19.46 -42.84 38.08
N SER A 156 -20.17 -42.40 39.12
CA SER A 156 -19.66 -42.33 40.51
C SER A 156 -20.52 -43.16 41.47
N GLY A 157 -19.92 -44.15 42.16
CA GLY A 157 -20.51 -44.87 43.31
C GLY A 157 -21.22 -46.20 42.99
N PRO A 158 -21.28 -47.15 43.95
CA PRO A 158 -21.43 -48.58 43.66
C PRO A 158 -22.84 -48.96 43.20
N TYR A 159 -22.90 -49.81 42.18
CA TYR A 159 -24.10 -50.59 41.84
C TYR A 159 -23.85 -52.03 42.32
N ALA A 160 -24.49 -52.43 43.42
CA ALA A 160 -24.50 -53.83 43.85
C ALA A 160 -25.90 -54.41 43.64
N GLY A 161 -25.98 -55.43 42.78
CA GLY A 161 -27.02 -56.46 42.81
C GLY A 161 -28.32 -56.14 42.08
N GLU A 162 -28.39 -56.46 40.79
CA GLU A 162 -29.42 -57.38 40.26
C GLU A 162 -29.04 -57.75 38.82
N ALA A 163 -29.11 -59.05 38.51
CA ALA A 163 -28.86 -59.58 37.18
C ALA A 163 -29.95 -59.12 36.21
N GLY A 164 -29.75 -57.95 35.59
CA GLY A 164 -30.66 -57.38 34.61
C GLY A 164 -29.95 -56.30 33.81
N GLY A 165 -29.51 -56.65 32.61
CA GLY A 165 -28.84 -55.71 31.70
C GLY A 165 -29.68 -54.45 31.45
N ILE A 166 -29.01 -53.29 31.47
CA ILE A 166 -29.63 -52.02 31.12
C ILE A 166 -30.02 -52.10 29.64
N THR A 167 -31.32 -52.21 29.38
CA THR A 167 -31.88 -52.07 28.02
C THR A 167 -32.58 -50.71 27.98
N PRO A 168 -32.09 -49.72 27.22
CA PRO A 168 -32.78 -48.44 27.09
C PRO A 168 -34.11 -48.68 26.36
N ARG A 169 -35.24 -48.45 27.04
CA ARG A 169 -36.51 -48.24 26.35
C ARG A 169 -36.46 -46.85 25.70
N ARG A 170 -37.06 -46.71 24.51
CA ARG A 170 -37.53 -45.40 24.05
C ARG A 170 -38.36 -44.83 25.20
N ALA A 171 -37.82 -43.87 25.94
CA ALA A 171 -38.68 -42.80 26.46
C ALA A 171 -39.47 -42.32 25.24
N ASP A 172 -40.74 -42.00 25.40
CA ASP A 172 -41.46 -41.26 24.38
C ASP A 172 -40.60 -40.03 24.09
N MET A 173 -39.78 -40.13 23.04
CA MET A 173 -39.48 -39.03 22.18
C MET A 173 -40.88 -38.56 21.83
N LEU A 174 -41.38 -37.56 22.57
CA LEU A 174 -41.85 -36.38 21.89
C LEU A 174 -40.76 -36.14 20.85
N ALA A 175 -41.01 -36.67 19.66
CA ALA A 175 -40.34 -36.24 18.47
C ALA A 175 -40.61 -34.74 18.56
N ILE A 176 -39.60 -33.99 19.01
CA ILE A 176 -39.52 -32.60 18.69
C ILE A 176 -39.68 -32.67 17.18
N PRO A 177 -40.82 -32.24 16.61
CA PRO A 177 -41.02 -32.31 15.18
C PRO A 177 -39.76 -31.70 14.62
N ALA A 178 -39.08 -32.44 13.73
CA ALA A 178 -37.80 -32.03 13.16
C ALA A 178 -37.89 -30.52 13.00
N PRO A 179 -37.02 -29.72 13.68
CA PRO A 179 -37.19 -28.28 13.70
C PRO A 179 -37.45 -27.88 12.27
N THR A 180 -38.60 -27.20 12.06
CA THR A 180 -39.13 -26.71 10.78
C THR A 180 -38.00 -26.69 9.77
N PRO A 181 -38.05 -27.51 8.68
CA PRO A 181 -36.90 -27.75 7.82
C PRO A 181 -36.21 -26.43 7.66
N CYS A 182 -34.99 -26.30 8.21
CA CYS A 182 -34.26 -25.03 8.18
C CYS A 182 -34.49 -24.50 6.78
N ALA A 183 -35.19 -23.35 6.68
CA ALA A 183 -35.36 -22.67 5.41
C ALA A 183 -33.98 -22.74 4.79
N THR A 184 -33.88 -23.40 3.63
CA THR A 184 -32.61 -23.72 2.98
C THR A 184 -31.72 -22.55 3.27
N PRO A 185 -30.62 -22.68 4.06
CA PRO A 185 -29.78 -21.53 4.25
C PRO A 185 -29.42 -21.15 2.83
N THR A 186 -29.87 -19.98 2.39
CA THR A 186 -29.22 -19.31 1.27
C THR A 186 -27.76 -19.45 1.62
N PRO A 187 -26.95 -20.19 0.84
CA PRO A 187 -25.70 -20.77 1.31
C PRO A 187 -24.99 -19.72 2.14
N THR A 188 -24.97 -19.88 3.46
CA THR A 188 -24.12 -19.01 4.27
C THR A 188 -22.76 -19.39 3.76
N PRO A 189 -22.03 -18.46 3.12
CA PRO A 189 -20.79 -18.82 2.47
C PRO A 189 -19.98 -19.53 3.54
N THR A 190 -19.44 -20.70 3.20
CA THR A 190 -18.27 -21.25 3.87
C THR A 190 -17.46 -20.05 4.33
N ALA A 191 -17.11 -19.93 5.62
CA ALA A 191 -16.11 -18.95 5.98
C ALA A 191 -14.87 -19.36 5.19
N THR A 192 -14.74 -18.77 3.99
CA THR A 192 -13.60 -18.88 3.12
C THR A 192 -12.45 -18.63 4.07
N PRO A 193 -11.40 -19.47 4.11
CA PRO A 193 -10.24 -19.18 4.95
C PRO A 193 -9.95 -17.70 4.76
N THR A 194 -10.01 -16.91 5.85
CA THR A 194 -9.79 -15.46 5.75
C THR A 194 -8.53 -15.34 4.92
N PRO A 195 -8.60 -14.78 3.68
CA PRO A 195 -7.47 -14.85 2.78
C PRO A 195 -6.28 -14.30 3.55
N ALA A 196 -5.18 -15.06 3.60
CA ALA A 196 -3.95 -14.59 4.21
C ALA A 196 -3.74 -13.15 3.72
N PRO A 197 -3.51 -12.16 4.61
CA PRO A 197 -3.53 -10.76 4.22
C PRO A 197 -2.62 -10.60 3.00
N SER A 198 -3.19 -10.13 1.88
CA SER A 198 -2.40 -9.97 0.66
C SER A 198 -1.19 -9.10 0.99
N PRO A 199 0.03 -9.49 0.57
CA PRO A 199 1.21 -8.70 0.84
C PRO A 199 0.98 -7.25 0.38
N SER A 200 1.23 -6.31 1.29
CA SER A 200 0.98 -4.89 1.06
C SER A 200 2.29 -4.11 1.06
N ALA A 201 2.57 -3.46 -0.06
CA ALA A 201 3.66 -2.50 -0.22
C ALA A 201 3.03 -1.11 -0.31
N ASP A 202 3.75 -0.06 0.09
CA ASP A 202 3.31 1.33 -0.07
C ASP A 202 4.39 1.98 -0.92
N LEU A 203 4.16 1.98 -2.23
CA LEU A 203 5.06 2.61 -3.17
C LEU A 203 4.79 4.11 -3.14
N LYS A 204 5.82 4.90 -3.41
CA LYS A 204 5.70 6.36 -3.46
C LYS A 204 6.66 6.89 -4.48
N VAL A 205 6.22 7.86 -5.27
CA VAL A 205 7.09 8.62 -6.16
C VAL A 205 7.07 10.11 -5.81
N THR A 206 8.21 10.77 -5.98
CA THR A 206 8.31 12.23 -5.98
C THR A 206 9.11 12.68 -7.19
N VAL A 207 8.70 13.78 -7.81
CA VAL A 207 9.40 14.42 -8.93
C VAL A 207 9.67 15.86 -8.54
N SER A 208 10.90 16.34 -8.74
CA SER A 208 11.22 17.76 -8.62
C SER A 208 12.49 18.13 -9.37
N ASP A 209 12.52 19.29 -10.00
CA ASP A 209 13.74 19.91 -10.54
C ASP A 209 14.34 21.01 -9.65
N GLY A 210 13.71 21.26 -8.50
CA GLY A 210 14.10 22.27 -7.52
C GLY A 210 13.85 23.72 -7.94
N LYS A 211 13.05 23.98 -8.98
CA LYS A 211 12.78 25.31 -9.52
C LYS A 211 11.28 25.61 -9.49
N THR A 212 10.95 26.90 -9.54
CA THR A 212 9.56 27.38 -9.68
C THR A 212 9.27 27.92 -11.08
N VAL A 213 10.32 28.07 -11.89
CA VAL A 213 10.30 28.62 -13.24
C VAL A 213 11.36 27.92 -14.08
N ALA A 214 11.01 27.56 -15.31
CA ALA A 214 11.94 27.05 -16.31
C ALA A 214 12.32 28.17 -17.29
N ILE A 215 13.60 28.32 -17.62
CA ILE A 215 14.07 29.31 -18.59
C ILE A 215 14.28 28.62 -19.94
N ALA A 216 13.57 29.08 -20.98
CA ALA A 216 13.70 28.54 -22.33
C ALA A 216 15.16 28.56 -22.81
N GLY A 217 15.64 27.42 -23.33
CA GLY A 217 17.00 27.25 -23.82
C GLY A 217 18.04 26.79 -22.80
N THR A 218 17.66 26.69 -21.52
CA THR A 218 18.56 26.22 -20.46
C THR A 218 18.41 24.72 -20.20
N GLN A 219 19.38 24.13 -19.51
CA GLN A 219 19.31 22.74 -19.08
C GLN A 219 18.37 22.61 -17.88
N ASN A 220 17.45 21.65 -17.93
CA ASN A 220 16.65 21.26 -16.78
C ASN A 220 17.07 19.88 -16.27
N THR A 221 16.96 19.67 -14.97
CA THR A 221 17.34 18.40 -14.33
C THR A 221 16.32 18.01 -13.27
N TYR A 222 15.58 16.94 -13.51
CA TYR A 222 14.66 16.34 -12.57
C TYR A 222 15.36 15.33 -11.66
N THR A 223 14.93 15.29 -10.41
CA THR A 223 15.19 14.22 -9.45
C THR A 223 13.88 13.48 -9.22
N ILE A 224 13.84 12.21 -9.59
CA ILE A 224 12.69 11.33 -9.39
C ILE A 224 13.08 10.30 -8.34
N VAL A 225 12.32 10.22 -7.26
CA VAL A 225 12.59 9.29 -6.15
C VAL A 225 11.44 8.33 -6.02
N VAL A 226 11.70 7.05 -6.23
CA VAL A 226 10.75 5.97 -6.01
C VAL A 226 11.14 5.27 -4.70
N THR A 227 10.20 5.12 -3.78
CA THR A 227 10.43 4.51 -2.45
C THR A 227 9.36 3.47 -2.18
N ASN A 228 9.71 2.38 -1.48
CA ASN A 228 8.72 1.50 -0.85
C ASN A 228 8.76 1.73 0.66
N VAL A 229 7.72 2.35 1.22
CA VAL A 229 7.58 2.60 2.66
C VAL A 229 6.72 1.54 3.36
N GLY A 230 6.16 0.61 2.59
CA GLY A 230 5.34 -0.48 3.11
C GLY A 230 6.16 -1.71 3.55
N PRO A 231 5.55 -2.60 4.33
CA PRO A 231 6.25 -3.73 4.95
C PRO A 231 6.59 -4.87 3.98
N ALA A 232 5.84 -5.02 2.87
CA ALA A 232 6.11 -6.06 1.87
C ALA A 232 6.97 -5.54 0.70
N ALA A 233 7.72 -6.44 0.07
CA ALA A 233 8.43 -6.13 -1.17
C ALA A 233 7.48 -6.08 -2.36
N ALA A 234 7.72 -5.16 -3.30
CA ALA A 234 7.01 -5.08 -4.57
C ALA A 234 7.92 -5.57 -5.71
N ASN A 235 7.92 -6.88 -5.94
CA ASN A 235 8.75 -7.52 -6.96
C ASN A 235 8.03 -7.46 -8.33
N GLY A 236 8.58 -6.67 -9.25
CA GLY A 236 7.95 -6.41 -10.55
C GLY A 236 7.11 -5.13 -10.59
N ALA A 237 7.32 -4.21 -9.65
CA ALA A 237 6.70 -2.88 -9.72
C ALA A 237 7.14 -2.16 -11.01
N SER A 238 6.22 -1.47 -11.66
CA SER A 238 6.53 -0.71 -12.87
C SER A 238 6.76 0.75 -12.52
N VAL A 239 7.89 1.31 -12.97
CA VAL A 239 8.22 2.74 -12.85
C VAL A 239 8.23 3.33 -14.26
N SER A 240 7.45 4.39 -14.47
CA SER A 240 7.39 5.09 -15.74
C SER A 240 7.51 6.61 -15.56
N ASP A 241 8.22 7.24 -16.48
CA ASP A 241 8.26 8.70 -16.64
C ASP A 241 8.40 9.02 -18.13
N SER A 242 7.40 9.72 -18.66
CA SER A 242 7.42 10.27 -20.01
C SER A 242 7.76 11.75 -19.96
N PHE A 243 9.02 12.07 -20.22
CA PHE A 243 9.50 13.43 -20.11
C PHE A 243 8.85 14.36 -21.16
N PRO A 244 8.66 15.65 -20.84
CA PRO A 244 8.14 16.64 -21.78
C PRO A 244 8.92 16.66 -23.10
N ALA A 245 8.20 16.63 -24.22
CA ALA A 245 8.80 16.71 -25.56
C ALA A 245 9.56 18.04 -25.81
N ALA A 246 9.31 19.07 -24.98
CA ALA A 246 10.05 20.33 -25.01
C ALA A 246 11.52 20.17 -24.55
N LEU A 247 11.87 19.07 -23.88
CA LEU A 247 13.23 18.72 -23.49
C LEU A 247 13.88 17.87 -24.57
N THR A 248 15.08 18.27 -24.97
CA THR A 248 15.88 17.59 -26.00
C THR A 248 17.17 17.04 -25.40
N GLY A 249 17.72 15.99 -26.01
CA GLY A 249 18.96 15.37 -25.53
C GLY A 249 18.84 14.78 -24.13
N LEU A 250 17.65 14.28 -23.78
CA LEU A 250 17.37 13.83 -22.43
C LEU A 250 18.16 12.54 -22.11
N THR A 251 18.87 12.58 -21.00
CA THR A 251 19.66 11.47 -20.45
C THR A 251 19.38 11.36 -18.96
N PHE A 252 19.52 10.17 -18.39
CA PHE A 252 19.36 9.97 -16.96
C PHE A 252 20.39 9.00 -16.40
N THR A 253 20.65 9.13 -15.10
CA THR A 253 21.35 8.13 -14.29
C THR A 253 20.48 7.75 -13.10
N ALA A 254 20.69 6.56 -12.56
CA ALA A 254 19.95 6.07 -11.42
C ALA A 254 20.86 5.46 -10.35
N THR A 255 20.49 5.64 -9.10
CA THR A 255 21.14 5.03 -7.93
C THR A 255 20.09 4.38 -7.04
N GLN A 256 20.51 3.47 -6.15
CA GLN A 256 19.59 2.72 -5.31
C GLN A 256 20.07 2.59 -3.87
N ALA A 257 19.15 2.32 -2.96
CA ALA A 257 19.39 1.92 -1.59
C ALA A 257 18.39 0.87 -1.13
N GLY A 258 18.73 0.11 -0.08
CA GLY A 258 17.83 -0.88 0.52
C GLY A 258 17.59 -2.13 -0.35
N GLY A 259 18.51 -2.43 -1.28
CA GLY A 259 18.45 -3.66 -2.08
C GLY A 259 17.49 -3.60 -3.27
N ALA A 260 17.07 -2.41 -3.69
CA ALA A 260 16.30 -2.25 -4.91
C ALA A 260 17.13 -2.66 -6.14
N THR A 261 16.49 -3.34 -7.09
CA THR A 261 17.12 -3.89 -8.31
C THR A 261 16.18 -3.81 -9.51
N GLY A 262 16.67 -4.12 -10.71
CA GLY A 262 15.87 -4.12 -11.95
C GLY A 262 15.68 -2.76 -12.62
N PHE A 263 16.37 -1.71 -12.13
CA PHE A 263 16.33 -0.38 -12.73
C PHE A 263 17.46 -0.17 -13.75
N THR A 264 17.23 0.73 -14.69
CA THR A 264 18.23 1.16 -15.67
C THR A 264 19.18 2.17 -15.04
N ALA A 265 20.45 1.79 -14.82
CA ALA A 265 21.43 2.63 -14.14
C ALA A 265 21.80 3.93 -14.91
N SER A 266 21.71 3.88 -16.24
CA SER A 266 21.85 5.06 -17.10
C SER A 266 21.17 4.83 -18.44
N GLY A 267 20.53 5.86 -19.00
CA GLY A 267 19.82 5.75 -20.27
C GLY A 267 19.55 7.11 -20.91
N SER A 268 18.83 7.08 -22.03
CA SER A 268 18.32 8.25 -22.73
C SER A 268 16.82 8.14 -22.96
N GLY A 269 16.15 9.29 -23.05
CA GLY A 269 14.70 9.35 -23.20
C GLY A 269 13.93 8.94 -21.93
N ASN A 270 12.76 8.34 -22.13
CA ASN A 270 11.80 8.03 -21.07
C ASN A 270 12.25 6.88 -20.17
N ILE A 271 11.82 6.90 -18.91
CA ILE A 271 12.02 5.81 -17.96
C ILE A 271 10.84 4.84 -18.09
N ASN A 272 11.13 3.55 -18.22
CA ASN A 272 10.14 2.46 -18.26
C ASN A 272 10.77 1.20 -17.66
N ASP A 273 10.96 1.18 -16.36
CA ASP A 273 11.63 0.09 -15.65
C ASP A 273 10.62 -0.86 -14.98
N ILE A 274 10.99 -2.14 -14.87
CA ILE A 274 10.32 -3.12 -14.03
C ILE A 274 11.29 -3.49 -12.90
N VAL A 275 10.96 -3.08 -11.68
CA VAL A 275 11.88 -3.07 -10.56
C VAL A 275 11.44 -4.02 -9.45
N THR A 276 12.41 -4.43 -8.63
CA THR A 276 12.17 -5.07 -7.34
C THR A 276 12.43 -4.05 -6.25
N MET A 277 11.41 -3.76 -5.44
CA MET A 277 11.46 -2.78 -4.35
C MET A 277 11.23 -3.47 -3.00
N PRO A 278 12.28 -3.90 -2.28
CA PRO A 278 12.17 -4.35 -0.89
C PRO A 278 11.56 -3.28 0.04
N SER A 279 11.10 -3.69 1.23
CA SER A 279 10.68 -2.75 2.28
C SER A 279 11.79 -1.75 2.59
N ALA A 280 11.43 -0.46 2.71
CA ALA A 280 12.33 0.66 2.94
C ALA A 280 13.40 0.88 1.85
N SER A 281 13.24 0.29 0.66
CA SER A 281 14.13 0.51 -0.47
C SER A 281 13.80 1.78 -1.25
N LYS A 282 14.77 2.28 -2.01
CA LYS A 282 14.66 3.50 -2.81
C LYS A 282 15.45 3.41 -4.10
N ILE A 283 14.90 3.97 -5.18
CA ILE A 283 15.62 4.28 -6.43
C ILE A 283 15.54 5.80 -6.65
N ILE A 284 16.65 6.41 -7.05
CA ILE A 284 16.74 7.84 -7.37
C ILE A 284 17.22 7.98 -8.80
N TYR A 285 16.37 8.49 -9.68
CA TYR A 285 16.73 8.89 -11.04
C TYR A 285 17.07 10.38 -11.08
N LYS A 286 18.15 10.72 -11.76
CA LYS A 286 18.52 12.10 -12.09
C LYS A 286 18.50 12.25 -13.61
N ALA A 287 17.44 12.87 -14.13
CA ALA A 287 17.21 13.03 -15.56
C ALA A 287 17.47 14.47 -15.99
N SER A 288 18.23 14.67 -17.06
CA SER A 288 18.63 15.99 -17.53
C SER A 288 18.43 16.13 -19.04
N GLY A 289 17.87 17.26 -19.46
CA GLY A 289 17.66 17.61 -20.86
C GLY A 289 17.70 19.11 -21.09
N LYS A 290 17.92 19.54 -22.32
CA LYS A 290 17.89 20.96 -22.71
C LYS A 290 16.48 21.36 -23.10
N LEU A 291 15.90 22.33 -22.39
CA LEU A 291 14.63 22.92 -22.75
C LEU A 291 14.80 23.72 -24.05
N SER A 292 13.90 23.52 -25.01
CA SER A 292 13.92 24.26 -26.27
C SER A 292 13.96 25.78 -26.03
N SER A 293 14.80 26.50 -26.78
CA SER A 293 14.89 27.97 -26.72
C SER A 293 13.61 28.68 -27.19
N ALA A 294 12.70 27.96 -27.84
CA ALA A 294 11.38 28.44 -28.26
C ALA A 294 10.22 27.91 -27.38
N ALA A 295 10.52 27.17 -26.30
CA ALA A 295 9.48 26.62 -25.44
C ALA A 295 8.64 27.73 -24.79
N THR A 296 7.32 27.54 -24.72
CA THR A 296 6.35 28.46 -24.10
C THR A 296 5.35 27.67 -23.26
N GLY A 297 4.57 28.35 -22.43
CA GLY A 297 3.55 27.71 -21.58
C GLY A 297 4.16 27.14 -20.30
N THR A 298 3.78 25.91 -19.95
CA THR A 298 4.23 25.21 -18.75
C THR A 298 5.11 24.02 -19.09
N LEU A 299 6.16 23.80 -18.32
CA LEU A 299 6.92 22.56 -18.31
C LEU A 299 6.32 21.68 -17.21
N SER A 300 5.91 20.45 -17.55
CA SER A 300 5.25 19.55 -16.59
C SER A 300 5.74 18.12 -16.74
N ASN A 301 6.46 17.60 -15.75
CA ASN A 301 6.97 16.24 -15.75
C ASN A 301 6.19 15.37 -14.77
N THR A 302 5.77 14.17 -15.19
CA THR A 302 5.00 13.24 -14.34
C THR A 302 5.63 11.87 -14.33
N ALA A 303 5.96 11.39 -13.12
CA ALA A 303 6.41 10.03 -12.90
C ALA A 303 5.32 9.23 -12.18
N GLN A 304 5.25 7.95 -12.47
CA GLN A 304 4.33 6.99 -11.88
C GLN A 304 5.08 5.74 -11.44
N VAL A 305 4.62 5.17 -10.33
CA VAL A 305 4.99 3.81 -9.90
C VAL A 305 3.72 2.99 -9.69
N THR A 306 3.71 1.75 -10.16
CA THR A 306 2.55 0.85 -10.03
C THR A 306 2.98 -0.47 -9.38
N ALA A 307 2.24 -0.89 -8.35
CA ALA A 307 2.47 -2.17 -7.70
C ALA A 307 2.20 -3.35 -8.66
N PRO A 308 2.96 -4.45 -8.57
CA PRO A 308 2.73 -5.64 -9.39
C PRO A 308 1.44 -6.36 -8.99
N ALA A 309 0.95 -7.23 -9.87
CA ALA A 309 -0.22 -8.07 -9.59
C ALA A 309 -0.02 -8.91 -8.30
N GLY A 310 -1.05 -8.96 -7.47
CA GLY A 310 -1.03 -9.70 -6.19
C GLY A 310 -0.42 -8.94 -5.01
N ILE A 311 0.13 -7.73 -5.22
CA ILE A 311 0.56 -6.82 -4.16
C ILE A 311 -0.43 -5.66 -4.06
N SER A 312 -0.93 -5.36 -2.87
CA SER A 312 -1.84 -4.24 -2.64
C SER A 312 -1.07 -2.99 -2.21
N ASP A 313 -1.39 -1.85 -2.82
CA ASP A 313 -0.93 -0.54 -2.38
C ASP A 313 -2.06 0.22 -1.66
N PRO A 314 -1.93 0.49 -0.34
CA PRO A 314 -2.98 1.12 0.44
C PRO A 314 -3.09 2.63 0.17
N ASN A 315 -2.11 3.25 -0.48
CA ASN A 315 -2.04 4.69 -0.70
C ASN A 315 -1.74 5.04 -2.17
N THR A 316 -2.57 4.58 -3.10
CA THR A 316 -2.36 4.84 -4.54
C THR A 316 -2.30 6.32 -4.95
N ALA A 317 -2.67 7.26 -4.08
CA ALA A 317 -2.56 8.70 -4.34
C ALA A 317 -1.11 9.22 -4.38
N ASN A 318 -0.16 8.53 -3.74
CA ASN A 318 1.27 8.91 -3.73
C ASN A 318 2.09 8.20 -4.84
N ASN A 319 1.42 7.39 -5.66
CA ASN A 319 2.01 6.60 -6.75
C ASN A 319 2.15 7.38 -8.05
N THR A 320 1.75 8.65 -8.06
CA THR A 320 1.97 9.58 -9.16
C THR A 320 2.40 10.92 -8.58
N ALA A 321 3.41 11.52 -9.17
CA ALA A 321 3.87 12.85 -8.81
C ALA A 321 4.16 13.67 -10.06
N THR A 322 3.73 14.93 -10.02
CA THR A 322 3.90 15.88 -11.10
C THR A 322 4.63 17.11 -10.58
N ASP A 323 5.68 17.51 -11.28
CA ASP A 323 6.38 18.80 -11.11
C ASP A 323 5.92 19.70 -12.26
N THR A 324 5.50 20.93 -11.96
CA THR A 324 5.02 21.87 -12.97
C THR A 324 5.50 23.28 -12.72
N GLU A 325 6.11 23.88 -13.74
CA GLU A 325 6.65 25.23 -13.70
C GLU A 325 6.22 26.04 -14.93
N ASN A 326 6.11 27.35 -14.76
CA ASN A 326 5.92 28.25 -15.92
C ASN A 326 7.24 28.42 -16.67
N ILE A 327 7.16 28.45 -18.00
CA ILE A 327 8.30 28.74 -18.86
C ILE A 327 8.41 30.24 -19.06
N THR A 328 9.59 30.78 -18.83
CA THR A 328 9.93 32.19 -19.05
C THR A 328 11.12 32.34 -19.99
N PHE A 329 11.29 33.54 -20.52
CA PHE A 329 12.33 33.89 -21.46
C PHE A 329 13.36 34.79 -20.79
N LYS A 330 14.62 34.64 -21.20
CA LYS A 330 15.71 35.49 -20.74
C LYS A 330 16.61 35.86 -21.92
N ALA A 331 16.82 37.15 -22.09
CA ALA A 331 17.67 37.71 -23.13
C ALA A 331 19.10 37.97 -22.62
N ASP A 332 20.03 38.03 -23.56
CA ASP A 332 21.34 38.69 -23.43
C ASP A 332 21.69 39.17 -24.83
N LEU A 333 21.29 40.41 -25.16
CA LEU A 333 21.42 41.00 -26.48
C LEU A 333 22.62 41.94 -26.52
N LYS A 334 23.66 41.52 -27.25
CA LYS A 334 24.91 42.26 -27.33
C LYS A 334 25.02 43.05 -28.63
N VAL A 335 25.51 44.27 -28.55
CA VAL A 335 25.94 45.09 -29.70
C VAL A 335 27.46 45.26 -29.70
N THR A 336 28.07 45.22 -30.88
CA THR A 336 29.40 45.78 -31.12
C THR A 336 29.36 46.66 -32.36
N LEU A 337 30.06 47.77 -32.33
CA LEU A 337 30.13 48.76 -33.39
C LEU A 337 31.60 49.17 -33.55
N THR A 338 32.09 49.23 -34.79
CA THR A 338 33.41 49.77 -35.12
C THR A 338 33.54 50.05 -36.61
N ASP A 339 34.28 51.08 -36.99
CA ASP A 339 34.79 51.28 -38.36
C ASP A 339 36.23 50.73 -38.55
N GLY A 340 36.86 50.28 -37.46
CA GLY A 340 38.23 49.79 -37.40
C GLY A 340 39.30 50.88 -37.31
N LYS A 341 38.94 52.13 -37.00
CA LYS A 341 39.86 53.27 -36.88
C LYS A 341 39.74 53.93 -35.49
N THR A 342 40.61 54.91 -35.29
CA THR A 342 40.59 55.82 -34.12
C THR A 342 40.58 57.28 -34.55
N ALA A 343 40.69 57.50 -35.87
CA ALA A 343 40.75 58.78 -36.52
C ALA A 343 40.21 58.63 -37.94
N ALA A 344 39.46 59.62 -38.41
CA ALA A 344 38.85 59.63 -39.72
C ALA A 344 39.11 60.99 -40.40
N ILE A 345 39.09 61.01 -41.73
CA ILE A 345 39.40 62.23 -42.49
C ILE A 345 38.09 62.84 -43.00
N ALA A 346 37.84 64.10 -42.64
CA ALA A 346 36.70 64.85 -43.15
C ALA A 346 36.65 64.84 -44.69
N GLY A 347 35.46 64.67 -45.27
CA GLY A 347 35.26 64.57 -46.72
C GLY A 347 35.51 63.19 -47.32
N THR A 348 35.93 62.19 -46.53
CA THR A 348 36.17 60.81 -47.01
C THR A 348 35.03 59.87 -46.66
N LYS A 349 34.98 58.74 -47.38
CA LYS A 349 34.04 57.66 -47.14
C LYS A 349 34.47 56.86 -45.91
N ASP A 350 33.49 56.49 -45.10
CA ASP A 350 33.68 55.61 -43.96
C ASP A 350 32.64 54.49 -43.92
N ILE A 351 32.97 53.38 -43.23
CA ILE A 351 32.16 52.17 -43.15
C ILE A 351 32.14 51.63 -41.71
N TYR A 352 31.01 51.81 -41.03
CA TYR A 352 30.75 51.18 -39.75
C TYR A 352 30.27 49.72 -39.93
N THR A 353 30.82 48.82 -39.13
CA THR A 353 30.33 47.44 -38.97
C THR A 353 29.60 47.33 -37.62
N ILE A 354 28.30 47.10 -37.67
CA ILE A 354 27.45 46.89 -36.49
C ILE A 354 27.08 45.41 -36.42
N VAL A 355 27.27 44.80 -35.27
CA VAL A 355 26.92 43.40 -35.01
C VAL A 355 26.00 43.37 -33.81
N VAL A 356 24.83 42.77 -34.00
CA VAL A 356 23.89 42.47 -32.92
C VAL A 356 23.80 40.95 -32.77
N THR A 357 24.01 40.45 -31.56
CA THR A 357 24.04 39.01 -31.24
C THR A 357 23.11 38.71 -30.08
N ASN A 358 22.33 37.63 -30.16
CA ASN A 358 21.65 37.06 -29.00
C ASN A 358 22.56 36.02 -28.35
N VAL A 359 23.22 36.41 -27.26
CA VAL A 359 24.07 35.55 -26.43
C VAL A 359 23.23 34.77 -25.41
N GLY A 360 21.96 35.16 -25.24
CA GLY A 360 21.03 34.58 -24.29
C GLY A 360 20.54 33.19 -24.69
N PRO A 361 20.00 32.42 -23.73
CA PRO A 361 19.55 31.05 -23.97
C PRO A 361 18.24 31.00 -24.76
N SER A 362 17.38 32.01 -24.64
CA SER A 362 16.03 32.01 -25.20
C SER A 362 15.99 32.65 -26.60
N ASN A 363 15.02 32.23 -27.42
CA ASN A 363 14.70 32.90 -28.67
C ASN A 363 13.93 34.19 -28.37
N ILE A 364 14.37 35.32 -28.93
CA ILE A 364 13.76 36.62 -28.67
C ILE A 364 12.99 37.08 -29.91
N THR A 365 11.74 37.49 -29.75
CA THR A 365 10.93 38.06 -30.82
C THR A 365 10.53 39.49 -30.46
N GLY A 366 10.81 40.44 -31.35
CA GLY A 366 10.48 41.85 -31.14
C GLY A 366 11.60 42.67 -30.49
N ALA A 367 12.86 42.23 -30.59
CA ALA A 367 13.98 43.06 -30.16
C ALA A 367 14.13 44.26 -31.11
N ALA A 368 14.32 45.46 -30.59
CA ALA A 368 14.45 46.68 -31.38
C ALA A 368 15.91 47.06 -31.55
N ILE A 369 16.40 47.12 -32.78
CA ILE A 369 17.76 47.57 -33.14
C ILE A 369 17.65 49.01 -33.66
N GLN A 370 18.43 49.92 -33.09
CA GLN A 370 18.46 51.32 -33.48
C GLN A 370 19.89 51.82 -33.65
N ASP A 371 20.18 52.47 -34.77
CA ASP A 371 21.40 53.24 -35.00
C ASP A 371 21.04 54.56 -35.71
N THR A 372 21.20 55.65 -34.97
CA THR A 372 21.02 57.00 -35.50
C THR A 372 22.39 57.59 -35.83
N PHE A 373 22.83 57.39 -37.07
CA PHE A 373 24.07 57.97 -37.56
C PHE A 373 24.17 59.49 -37.30
N PRO A 374 25.36 59.99 -36.90
CA PRO A 374 25.56 61.41 -36.62
C PRO A 374 25.33 62.25 -37.88
N ALA A 375 24.83 63.48 -37.74
CA ALA A 375 24.51 64.36 -38.88
C ALA A 375 25.72 64.65 -39.80
N ALA A 376 26.94 64.56 -39.27
CA ALA A 376 28.17 64.68 -40.04
C ALA A 376 28.43 63.48 -40.98
N PHE A 377 27.78 62.34 -40.77
CA PHE A 377 27.87 61.15 -41.63
C PHE A 377 26.71 61.15 -42.63
N THR A 378 27.01 61.55 -43.86
CA THR A 378 26.00 61.84 -44.89
C THR A 378 25.93 60.74 -45.95
N GLY A 379 24.81 60.67 -46.68
CA GLY A 379 24.64 59.70 -47.77
C GLY A 379 24.68 58.24 -47.31
N VAL A 380 24.26 57.97 -46.07
CA VAL A 380 24.36 56.64 -45.47
C VAL A 380 23.51 55.64 -46.23
N THR A 381 24.14 54.53 -46.60
CA THR A 381 23.51 53.32 -47.12
C THR A 381 24.03 52.13 -46.33
N TYR A 382 23.23 51.11 -46.14
CA TYR A 382 23.67 49.92 -45.44
C TYR A 382 23.23 48.63 -46.13
N THR A 383 23.95 47.56 -45.85
CA THR A 383 23.55 46.18 -46.12
C THR A 383 23.61 45.37 -44.84
N ALA A 384 22.83 44.32 -44.75
CA ALA A 384 22.80 43.45 -43.58
C ALA A 384 22.74 41.97 -43.97
N ILE A 385 23.42 41.14 -43.19
CA ILE A 385 23.38 39.69 -43.28
C ILE A 385 23.10 39.08 -41.91
N GLN A 386 22.59 37.86 -41.88
CA GLN A 386 22.31 37.13 -40.65
C GLN A 386 22.95 35.75 -40.61
N SER A 387 23.12 35.23 -39.41
CA SER A 387 23.35 33.81 -39.15
C SER A 387 22.49 33.33 -37.98
N GLY A 388 22.22 32.03 -37.92
CA GLY A 388 21.45 31.42 -36.82
C GLY A 388 19.95 31.67 -36.89
N GLY A 389 19.42 32.07 -38.05
CA GLY A 389 17.97 32.18 -38.28
C GLY A 389 17.36 33.50 -37.81
N ALA A 390 18.18 34.53 -37.56
CA ALA A 390 17.65 35.86 -37.26
C ALA A 390 16.84 36.40 -38.46
N SER A 391 15.79 37.16 -38.17
CA SER A 391 14.83 37.65 -39.17
C SER A 391 14.19 38.97 -38.74
N GLY A 392 13.43 39.61 -39.65
CA GLY A 392 12.78 40.90 -39.39
C GLY A 392 13.68 42.13 -39.54
N PHE A 393 14.85 41.96 -40.17
CA PHE A 393 15.79 43.06 -40.45
C PHE A 393 15.74 43.49 -41.92
N SER A 394 16.18 44.71 -42.17
CA SER A 394 16.30 45.26 -43.52
C SER A 394 17.63 44.82 -44.15
N ALA A 395 17.59 43.95 -45.16
CA ALA A 395 18.81 43.42 -45.81
C ALA A 395 19.63 44.51 -46.54
N SER A 396 18.99 45.60 -46.93
CA SER A 396 19.62 46.84 -47.36
C SER A 396 18.71 48.04 -47.09
N GLY A 397 19.30 49.23 -47.02
CA GLY A 397 18.55 50.46 -46.81
C GLY A 397 19.43 51.71 -46.87
N SER A 398 18.82 52.85 -46.56
CA SER A 398 19.49 54.14 -46.47
C SER A 398 19.07 54.89 -45.21
N GLY A 399 19.92 55.81 -44.75
CA GLY A 399 19.71 56.55 -43.51
C GLY A 399 19.93 55.70 -42.26
N HIS A 400 19.16 55.99 -41.21
CA HIS A 400 19.24 55.33 -39.90
C HIS A 400 18.74 53.88 -39.94
N ILE A 401 19.23 53.05 -39.03
CA ILE A 401 18.73 51.68 -38.84
C ILE A 401 17.67 51.72 -37.73
N ASN A 402 16.50 51.15 -38.01
CA ASN A 402 15.41 50.99 -37.05
C ASN A 402 14.63 49.71 -37.38
N ASP A 403 15.14 48.57 -36.93
CA ASP A 403 14.59 47.25 -37.23
C ASP A 403 13.97 46.64 -35.96
N THR A 404 12.86 45.92 -36.11
CA THR A 404 12.29 45.08 -35.06
C THR A 404 12.44 43.61 -35.45
N VAL A 405 13.30 42.89 -34.74
CA VAL A 405 13.84 41.60 -35.18
C VAL A 405 13.42 40.44 -34.30
N SER A 406 13.43 39.24 -34.90
CA SER A 406 13.45 37.99 -34.17
C SER A 406 14.87 37.42 -34.18
N MET A 407 15.39 37.15 -32.99
CA MET A 407 16.75 36.70 -32.72
C MET A 407 16.73 35.36 -31.97
N PRO A 408 16.78 34.21 -32.67
CA PRO A 408 17.00 32.92 -32.02
C PRO A 408 18.24 32.91 -31.13
N ALA A 409 18.30 31.97 -30.18
CA ALA A 409 19.49 31.81 -29.34
C ALA A 409 20.75 31.60 -30.20
N SER A 410 21.82 32.32 -29.87
CA SER A 410 23.08 32.36 -30.62
C SER A 410 23.01 32.96 -32.03
N SER A 411 21.89 33.56 -32.44
CA SER A 411 21.77 34.22 -33.75
C SER A 411 22.48 35.57 -33.78
N LYS A 412 22.84 36.02 -34.99
CA LYS A 412 23.52 37.29 -35.21
C LYS A 412 22.99 38.00 -36.45
N ILE A 413 22.92 39.33 -36.38
CA ILE A 413 22.73 40.23 -37.53
C ILE A 413 23.97 41.12 -37.62
N THR A 414 24.49 41.31 -38.84
CA THR A 414 25.64 42.19 -39.11
C THR A 414 25.26 43.21 -40.16
N TYR A 415 25.26 44.48 -39.79
CA TYR A 415 25.08 45.61 -40.70
C TYR A 415 26.46 46.16 -41.11
N LYS A 416 26.58 46.55 -42.37
CA LYS A 416 27.68 47.38 -42.89
C LYS A 416 27.10 48.67 -43.42
N ALA A 417 27.28 49.76 -42.67
CA ALA A 417 26.78 51.08 -43.01
C ALA A 417 27.90 51.94 -43.59
N SER A 418 27.68 52.48 -44.77
CA SER A 418 28.65 53.23 -45.57
C SER A 418 28.10 54.63 -45.85
N GLY A 419 28.91 55.65 -45.62
CA GLY A 419 28.56 57.06 -45.84
C GLY A 419 29.82 57.91 -46.00
N THR A 420 29.63 59.22 -46.12
CA THR A 420 30.73 60.19 -46.25
C THR A 420 30.70 61.17 -45.09
N ILE A 421 31.84 61.34 -44.43
CA ILE A 421 32.01 62.35 -43.38
C ILE A 421 32.00 63.74 -44.03
N SER A 422 31.19 64.66 -43.52
CA SER A 422 31.13 66.03 -44.04
C SER A 422 32.52 66.66 -44.06
N ALA A 423 32.86 67.32 -45.18
CA ALA A 423 34.14 68.01 -45.33
C ALA A 423 34.32 69.19 -44.35
N SER A 424 33.23 69.67 -43.74
CA SER A 424 33.24 70.72 -42.72
C SER A 424 33.25 70.19 -41.28
N ALA A 425 33.21 68.86 -41.08
CA ALA A 425 33.23 68.28 -39.75
C ALA A 425 34.60 68.50 -39.07
N THR A 426 34.58 68.79 -37.77
CA THR A 426 35.77 69.04 -36.96
C THR A 426 35.60 68.35 -35.60
N GLY A 427 36.70 68.16 -34.86
CA GLY A 427 36.66 67.58 -33.52
C GLY A 427 36.61 66.05 -33.57
N SER A 428 35.45 65.46 -33.27
CA SER A 428 35.26 64.01 -33.30
C SER A 428 33.93 63.64 -33.92
N ILE A 429 33.90 62.53 -34.65
CA ILE A 429 32.68 61.86 -35.08
C ILE A 429 32.44 60.66 -34.17
N SER A 430 31.19 60.43 -33.77
CA SER A 430 30.86 59.25 -32.99
C SER A 430 29.52 58.68 -33.44
N ASN A 431 29.50 57.36 -33.60
CA ASN A 431 28.31 56.59 -33.92
C ASN A 431 27.92 55.71 -32.73
N THR A 432 26.62 55.49 -32.51
CA THR A 432 26.14 54.63 -31.43
C THR A 432 24.98 53.77 -31.91
N ALA A 433 25.14 52.46 -31.76
CA ALA A 433 24.11 51.47 -32.04
C ALA A 433 23.60 50.84 -30.74
N THR A 434 22.30 50.57 -30.68
CA THR A 434 21.63 50.00 -29.50
C THR A 434 20.70 48.85 -29.90
N VAL A 435 20.48 47.93 -28.96
CA VAL A 435 19.46 46.89 -29.05
C VAL A 435 18.65 46.86 -27.75
N THR A 436 17.32 46.81 -27.85
CA THR A 436 16.44 46.74 -26.68
C THR A 436 15.65 45.43 -26.70
N SER A 437 15.61 44.74 -25.56
CA SER A 437 14.79 43.53 -25.41
C SER A 437 13.29 43.89 -25.36
N PRO A 438 12.41 43.01 -25.86
CA PRO A 438 10.96 43.24 -25.80
C PRO A 438 10.42 43.11 -24.36
N ASN A 439 9.24 43.69 -24.12
CA ASN A 439 8.55 43.59 -22.84
C ASN A 439 8.33 42.14 -22.41
N GLY A 440 8.52 41.85 -21.12
CA GLY A 440 8.37 40.49 -20.57
C GLY A 440 9.57 39.58 -20.79
N VAL A 441 10.62 40.06 -21.47
CA VAL A 441 11.89 39.34 -21.66
C VAL A 441 13.04 40.15 -21.07
N PRO A 442 13.38 39.96 -19.79
CA PRO A 442 14.48 40.67 -19.16
C PRO A 442 15.82 40.26 -19.80
N ASP A 443 16.65 41.27 -20.06
CA ASP A 443 18.04 41.10 -20.47
C ASP A 443 18.95 41.00 -19.24
N SER A 444 19.76 39.94 -19.13
CA SER A 444 20.67 39.76 -18.00
C SER A 444 21.84 40.74 -17.97
N ASN A 445 22.19 41.35 -19.11
CA ASN A 445 23.39 42.16 -19.24
C ASN A 445 23.15 43.40 -20.09
N THR A 446 22.28 44.29 -19.61
CA THR A 446 21.94 45.53 -20.32
C THR A 446 23.13 46.44 -20.64
N ALA A 447 24.30 46.24 -20.01
CA ALA A 447 25.50 47.01 -20.27
C ALA A 447 26.14 46.72 -21.64
N ASN A 448 25.83 45.57 -22.26
CA ASN A 448 26.34 45.20 -23.58
C ASN A 448 25.36 45.53 -24.73
N ASN A 449 24.22 46.14 -24.41
CA ASN A 449 23.14 46.45 -25.34
C ASN A 449 23.38 47.74 -26.15
N SER A 450 24.48 48.45 -25.88
CA SER A 450 24.88 49.67 -26.58
C SER A 450 26.36 49.62 -26.90
N ALA A 451 26.74 50.03 -28.10
CA ALA A 451 28.13 50.19 -28.49
C ALA A 451 28.32 51.54 -29.19
N THR A 452 29.40 52.23 -28.83
CA THR A 452 29.78 53.53 -29.36
C THR A 452 31.19 53.44 -29.92
N ASP A 453 31.38 53.99 -31.11
CA ASP A 453 32.67 54.12 -31.78
C ASP A 453 32.91 55.61 -32.03
N ALA A 454 34.13 56.09 -31.79
CA ALA A 454 34.45 57.51 -31.85
C ALA A 454 35.84 57.75 -32.44
N ASP A 455 35.90 58.61 -33.45
CA ASP A 455 37.10 58.95 -34.19
C ASP A 455 37.38 60.44 -34.11
N THR A 456 38.65 60.81 -33.99
CA THR A 456 39.09 62.21 -34.15
C THR A 456 39.13 62.59 -35.63
N LEU A 457 38.76 63.84 -35.96
CA LEU A 457 38.71 64.39 -37.32
C LEU A 457 39.85 65.36 -37.65
#